data_AF-A0A8J4G5Q6-F1
#
_entry.id   AF-A0A8J4G5Q6-F1
#
_cell.length_a   1.000
_cell.length_b   1.000
_cell.length_c   1.000
_cell.angle_alpha   90.00
_cell.angle_beta   90.00
_cell.angle_gamma   90.00
#
_symmetry.space_group_name_H-M   'P 1'
#
loop_
_entity.id
_entity.type
_entity.pdbx_description
1 polymer ?
#
loop_
_entity_poly.entity_id
_entity_poly.type
_entity_poly.pdbx_seq_one_letter_code
_entity_poly.pdbx_strand_id
1 'polypeptide(L)'
;VPPQQMVDLGGNKRLSISRFQGRLSVDLREFYEKNGEMLPGKKGIALSPADWATLSSHLADVDAALKRRDMGFCLQLSGMRRVSLSEFKGVTYVGVREYYDKGSGELVPGQKGLNMNPAQWGACVAGAPAITAALQQAQAGR
;
A
#
# COMPACT_ATOMS: atom_id res chain seq x y z
N VAL A 1 -21.18 1.72 -10.49
CA VAL A 1 -19.93 1.56 -9.71
C VAL A 1 -19.00 0.72 -10.58
N PRO A 2 -17.82 1.20 -11.02
CA PRO A 2 -16.92 0.35 -11.78
C PRO A 2 -16.59 -0.89 -10.93
N PRO A 3 -16.47 -2.09 -11.55
CA PRO A 3 -16.08 -3.28 -10.81
C PRO A 3 -14.79 -2.96 -10.05
N GLN A 4 -14.82 -3.16 -8.73
CA GLN A 4 -13.67 -2.89 -7.88
C GLN A 4 -12.60 -3.91 -8.24
N GLN A 5 -11.64 -3.53 -9.08
CA GLN A 5 -10.47 -4.36 -9.30
C GLN A 5 -9.77 -4.50 -7.94
N MET A 6 -9.71 -5.75 -7.47
CA MET A 6 -9.23 -6.10 -6.14
C MET A 6 -8.28 -7.28 -6.25
N VAL A 7 -7.21 -7.23 -5.47
CA VAL A 7 -6.28 -8.31 -5.24
C VAL A 7 -6.33 -8.64 -3.76
N ASP A 8 -6.59 -9.91 -3.46
CA ASP A 8 -6.44 -10.43 -2.10
C ASP A 8 -4.95 -10.59 -1.80
N LEU A 9 -4.48 -9.95 -0.74
CA LEU A 9 -3.09 -10.06 -0.30
C LEU A 9 -2.90 -11.19 0.71
N GLY A 10 -3.99 -11.75 1.24
CA GLY A 10 -4.01 -12.78 2.27
C GLY A 10 -4.35 -12.23 3.67
N GLY A 11 -5.00 -13.08 4.46
CA GLY A 11 -5.64 -12.64 5.71
C GLY A 11 -6.79 -11.70 5.39
N ASN A 12 -6.83 -10.54 6.04
CA ASN A 12 -7.87 -9.52 5.78
C ASN A 12 -7.33 -8.32 4.99
N LYS A 13 -6.25 -8.49 4.22
CA LYS A 13 -5.58 -7.37 3.52
C LYS A 13 -5.92 -7.39 2.03
N ARG A 14 -6.22 -6.22 1.48
CA ARG A 14 -6.60 -6.08 0.07
C ARG A 14 -5.84 -4.91 -0.56
N LEU A 15 -5.51 -5.08 -1.84
CA LEU A 15 -5.10 -4.03 -2.76
C LEU A 15 -6.26 -3.79 -3.73
N SER A 16 -6.75 -2.57 -3.86
CA SER A 16 -7.91 -2.31 -4.72
C SER A 16 -7.92 -0.91 -5.29
N ILE A 17 -8.65 -0.70 -6.38
CA ILE A 17 -8.99 0.65 -6.84
C ILE A 17 -10.24 1.14 -6.12
N SER A 18 -10.21 2.37 -5.65
CA SER A 18 -11.34 3.03 -4.99
C SER A 18 -11.60 4.41 -5.56
N ARG A 19 -12.84 4.90 -5.39
CA ARG A 19 -13.21 6.28 -5.68
C ARG A 19 -13.97 6.86 -4.51
N PHE A 20 -13.42 7.89 -3.87
CA PHE A 20 -14.04 8.59 -2.75
C PHE A 20 -14.13 10.08 -3.07
N GLN A 21 -15.34 10.65 -3.02
CA GLN A 21 -15.59 12.07 -3.33
C GLN A 21 -14.94 12.52 -4.65
N GLY A 22 -15.08 11.70 -5.70
CA GLY A 22 -14.51 11.97 -7.03
C GLY A 22 -13.01 11.74 -7.17
N ARG A 23 -12.27 11.46 -6.08
CA ARG A 23 -10.84 11.13 -6.11
C ARG A 23 -10.65 9.64 -6.34
N LEU A 24 -9.90 9.30 -7.39
CA LEU A 24 -9.51 7.93 -7.71
C LEU A 24 -8.21 7.61 -6.97
N SER A 25 -8.13 6.43 -6.37
CA SER A 25 -6.97 5.98 -5.59
C SER A 25 -6.75 4.48 -5.70
N VAL A 26 -5.52 4.07 -5.41
CA VAL A 26 -5.17 2.67 -5.13
C VAL A 26 -5.08 2.50 -3.61
N ASP A 27 -5.96 1.69 -3.04
CA ASP A 27 -6.04 1.42 -1.62
C ASP A 27 -5.29 0.14 -1.24
N LEU A 28 -4.39 0.25 -0.28
CA LEU A 28 -3.82 -0.87 0.48
C LEU A 28 -4.46 -0.87 1.86
N ARG A 29 -5.31 -1.85 2.18
CA ARG A 29 -6.23 -1.78 3.33
C ARG A 29 -6.36 -3.11 4.06
N GLU A 30 -6.33 -3.07 5.40
CA GLU A 30 -6.78 -4.17 6.25
C GLU A 30 -8.26 -4.01 6.56
N PHE A 31 -9.01 -5.08 6.39
CA PHE A 31 -10.43 -5.20 6.67
C PHE A 31 -10.63 -5.91 8.01
N TYR A 32 -11.82 -5.73 8.57
CA TYR A 32 -12.26 -6.45 9.76
C TYR A 32 -13.67 -6.98 9.51
N GLU A 33 -13.99 -8.09 10.16
CA GLU A 33 -15.33 -8.65 10.10
C GLU A 33 -16.23 -7.99 11.15
N LYS A 34 -17.46 -7.66 10.76
CA LYS A 34 -18.52 -7.24 11.66
C LYS A 34 -19.84 -7.84 11.16
N ASN A 35 -20.48 -8.66 11.98
CA ASN A 35 -21.75 -9.32 11.65
C ASN A 35 -21.69 -10.14 10.34
N GLY A 36 -20.57 -10.83 10.07
CA GLY A 36 -20.38 -11.59 8.84
C GLY A 36 -20.03 -10.76 7.60
N GLU A 37 -19.91 -9.43 7.74
CA GLU A 37 -19.52 -8.53 6.65
C GLU A 37 -18.07 -8.05 6.82
N MET A 38 -17.29 -8.07 5.73
CA MET A 38 -15.93 -7.56 5.70
C MET A 38 -15.91 -6.06 5.41
N LEU A 39 -15.59 -5.27 6.43
CA LEU A 39 -15.56 -3.81 6.38
C LEU A 39 -14.13 -3.25 6.33
N PRO A 40 -13.88 -2.13 5.62
CA PRO A 40 -12.56 -1.52 5.58
C PRO A 40 -12.18 -0.94 6.95
N GLY A 41 -11.00 -1.29 7.45
CA GLY A 41 -10.48 -0.81 8.74
C GLY A 41 -9.69 0.49 8.67
N LYS A 42 -9.30 1.00 9.85
CA LYS A 42 -8.44 2.20 9.95
C LYS A 42 -7.02 1.98 9.41
N LYS A 43 -6.52 0.74 9.44
CA LYS A 43 -5.19 0.40 8.94
C LYS A 43 -5.20 0.28 7.42
N GLY A 44 -4.60 1.26 6.78
CA GLY A 44 -4.37 1.27 5.34
C GLY A 44 -4.05 2.65 4.82
N ILE A 45 -3.79 2.74 3.54
CA ILE A 45 -3.40 3.97 2.86
C ILE A 45 -4.01 4.01 1.46
N ALA A 46 -4.57 5.17 1.11
CA ALA A 46 -5.08 5.46 -0.22
C ALA A 46 -4.02 6.23 -1.00
N LEU A 47 -3.36 5.56 -1.93
CA LEU A 47 -2.34 6.12 -2.80
C LEU A 47 -3.01 6.87 -3.95
N SER A 48 -2.54 8.08 -4.23
CA SER A 48 -2.92 8.78 -5.46
C SER A 48 -2.39 8.01 -6.69
N PRO A 49 -2.88 8.27 -7.90
CA PRO A 49 -2.31 7.66 -9.10
C PRO A 49 -0.81 7.93 -9.26
N ALA A 50 -0.34 9.11 -8.84
CA ALA A 50 1.09 9.45 -8.84
C ALA A 50 1.89 8.63 -7.81
N ASP A 51 1.39 8.51 -6.57
CA ASP A 51 2.04 7.68 -5.54
C ASP A 51 2.10 6.21 -5.97
N TRP A 52 1.02 5.70 -6.59
CA TRP A 52 0.97 4.34 -7.12
C TRP A 52 1.96 4.16 -8.27
N ALA A 53 2.07 5.13 -9.18
CA ALA A 53 3.05 5.07 -10.26
C ALA A 53 4.49 5.00 -9.72
N THR A 54 4.83 5.83 -8.72
CA THR A 54 6.14 5.78 -8.06
C THR A 54 6.41 4.44 -7.38
N LEU A 55 5.44 3.91 -6.63
CA LEU A 55 5.59 2.59 -6.01
C LEU A 55 5.75 1.48 -7.07
N SER A 56 4.92 1.53 -8.12
CA SER A 56 4.91 0.53 -9.19
C SER A 56 6.23 0.49 -9.96
N SER A 57 6.87 1.64 -10.20
CA SER A 57 8.15 1.69 -10.89
C SER A 57 9.33 1.19 -10.04
N HIS A 58 9.18 1.13 -8.70
CA HIS A 58 10.22 0.70 -7.77
C HIS A 58 9.92 -0.64 -7.08
N LEU A 59 8.95 -1.43 -7.58
CA LEU A 59 8.61 -2.73 -6.97
C LEU A 59 9.83 -3.67 -6.90
N ALA A 60 10.68 -3.65 -7.93
CA ALA A 60 11.92 -4.43 -7.97
C ALA A 60 12.94 -3.99 -6.91
N ASP A 61 13.05 -2.68 -6.66
CA ASP A 61 13.97 -2.14 -5.65
C ASP A 61 13.50 -2.52 -4.24
N VAL A 62 12.20 -2.42 -3.98
CA VAL A 62 11.59 -2.85 -2.70
C VAL A 62 11.77 -4.35 -2.50
N ASP A 63 11.54 -5.16 -3.55
CA ASP A 63 11.75 -6.61 -3.50
C ASP A 63 13.21 -6.99 -3.24
N ALA A 64 14.15 -6.30 -3.90
CA ALA A 64 15.57 -6.50 -3.68
C ALA A 64 15.98 -6.10 -2.25
N ALA A 65 15.46 -4.99 -1.73
CA ALA A 65 15.67 -4.58 -0.34
C ALA A 65 15.08 -5.59 0.65
N LEU A 66 13.88 -6.11 0.38
CA LEU A 66 13.21 -7.13 1.21
C LEU A 66 14.05 -8.40 1.29
N LYS A 67 14.56 -8.89 0.15
CA LYS A 67 15.44 -10.07 0.07
C LYS A 67 16.74 -9.88 0.85
N ARG A 68 17.32 -8.67 0.82
CA ARG A 68 18.52 -8.32 1.58
C ARG A 68 18.24 -7.99 3.05
N ARG A 69 16.98 -7.85 3.44
CA ARG A 69 16.55 -7.33 4.76
C ARG A 69 17.19 -5.97 5.08
N ASP A 70 17.23 -5.10 4.08
CA ASP A 70 17.81 -3.77 4.18
C ASP A 70 16.90 -2.81 4.99
N MET A 71 17.11 -2.74 6.31
CA MET A 71 16.30 -1.90 7.20
C MET A 71 16.53 -0.40 6.99
N GLY A 72 17.57 -0.01 6.23
CA GLY A 72 17.81 1.36 5.82
C GLY A 72 16.99 1.77 4.58
N PHE A 73 16.36 0.81 3.90
CA PHE A 73 15.59 1.09 2.70
C PHE A 73 14.39 2.00 3.00
N CYS A 74 14.31 3.10 2.26
CA CYS A 74 13.22 4.05 2.32
C CYS A 74 12.96 4.64 0.93
N LEU A 75 11.76 4.42 0.40
CA LEU A 75 11.26 5.08 -0.80
C LEU A 75 10.26 6.15 -0.38
N GLN A 76 10.54 7.40 -0.73
CA GLN A 76 9.61 8.50 -0.51
C GLN A 76 8.54 8.55 -1.60
N LEU A 77 7.28 8.69 -1.19
CA LEU A 77 6.13 9.01 -2.04
C LEU A 77 5.75 10.49 -1.83
N SER A 78 4.58 10.94 -2.27
CA SER A 78 4.18 12.34 -2.05
C SER A 78 4.04 12.69 -0.56
N GLY A 79 4.39 13.93 -0.22
CA GLY A 79 4.32 14.45 1.14
C GLY A 79 5.11 13.60 2.13
N MET A 80 4.46 13.15 3.19
CA MET A 80 5.06 12.35 4.26
C MET A 80 4.80 10.85 4.10
N ARG A 81 4.44 10.38 2.90
CA ARG A 81 4.17 8.97 2.63
C ARG A 81 5.46 8.26 2.21
N ARG A 82 5.69 7.06 2.74
CA ARG A 82 6.92 6.30 2.48
C ARG A 82 6.65 4.81 2.37
N VAL A 83 7.50 4.12 1.62
CA VAL A 83 7.67 2.67 1.68
C VAL A 83 8.97 2.38 2.42
N SER A 84 8.90 1.54 3.45
CA SER A 84 10.04 1.19 4.29
C SER A 84 9.96 -0.26 4.72
N LEU A 85 11.09 -0.80 5.19
CA LEU A 85 11.11 -2.13 5.79
C LEU A 85 11.08 -2.03 7.31
N SER A 86 10.47 -3.03 7.94
CA SER A 86 10.47 -3.20 9.39
C SER A 86 10.61 -4.67 9.73
N GLU A 87 11.09 -4.99 10.93
CA GLU A 87 11.19 -6.36 11.39
C GLU A 87 10.41 -6.56 12.69
N PHE A 88 9.68 -7.66 12.75
CA PHE A 88 9.03 -8.10 13.97
C PHE A 88 9.09 -9.61 14.08
N LYS A 89 9.64 -10.11 15.19
CA LYS A 89 9.79 -11.54 15.48
C LYS A 89 10.44 -12.32 14.32
N GLY A 90 11.51 -11.76 13.74
CA GLY A 90 12.26 -12.38 12.64
C GLY A 90 11.57 -12.33 11.27
N VAL A 91 10.39 -11.72 11.16
CA VAL A 91 9.70 -11.50 9.88
C VAL A 91 9.95 -10.07 9.42
N THR A 92 10.46 -9.92 8.20
CA THR A 92 10.60 -8.62 7.55
C THR A 92 9.32 -8.24 6.82
N TYR A 93 8.82 -7.03 7.06
CA TYR A 93 7.60 -6.49 6.48
C TYR A 93 7.90 -5.30 5.59
N VAL A 94 7.22 -5.23 4.45
CA VAL A 94 7.12 -4.03 3.63
C VAL A 94 5.98 -3.17 4.15
N GLY A 95 6.29 -1.96 4.61
CA GLY A 95 5.31 -1.00 5.09
C GLY A 95 5.08 0.12 4.08
N VAL A 96 3.83 0.39 3.71
CA VAL A 96 3.45 1.61 2.98
C VAL A 96 2.64 2.49 3.93
N ARG A 97 3.17 3.66 4.30
CA ARG A 97 2.69 4.39 5.48
C ARG A 97 2.82 5.91 5.35
N GLU A 98 1.89 6.63 5.97
CA GLU A 98 1.99 8.07 6.23
C GLU A 98 2.78 8.30 7.52
N TYR A 99 3.82 9.11 7.43
CA TYR A 99 4.66 9.56 8.54
C TYR A 99 4.21 10.94 9.01
N TYR A 100 4.64 11.32 10.20
CA TYR A 100 4.44 12.66 10.73
C TYR A 100 5.70 13.08 11.49
N ASP A 101 5.87 14.39 11.65
CA ASP A 101 6.90 14.99 12.48
C ASP A 101 6.28 15.33 13.83
N LYS A 102 6.97 14.99 14.91
CA LYS A 102 6.56 15.34 16.28
C LYS A 102 7.05 16.73 16.72
N GLY A 103 7.61 17.51 15.81
CA GLY A 103 8.21 18.82 16.07
C GLY A 103 9.72 18.78 16.33
N SER A 104 10.36 17.62 16.16
CA SER A 104 11.80 17.43 16.34
C SER A 104 12.57 17.37 15.01
N GLY A 105 11.88 17.36 13.87
CA GLY A 105 12.46 17.04 12.56
C GLY A 105 12.55 15.53 12.30
N GLU A 106 12.25 14.70 13.30
CA GLU A 106 12.25 13.24 13.18
C GLU A 106 10.91 12.75 12.64
N LEU A 107 10.96 12.00 11.54
CA LEU A 107 9.79 11.42 10.92
C LEU A 107 9.47 10.07 11.54
N VAL A 108 8.29 9.98 12.14
CA VAL A 108 7.80 8.77 12.79
C VAL A 108 6.62 8.16 12.04
N PRO A 109 6.48 6.82 12.04
CA PRO A 109 5.40 6.14 11.35
C PRO A 109 4.04 6.43 12.02
N GLY A 110 3.07 6.90 11.23
CA GLY A 110 1.67 7.12 11.67
C GLY A 110 0.85 5.84 11.70
N GLN A 111 -0.42 5.93 12.10
CA GLN A 111 -1.35 4.77 12.11
C GLN A 111 -1.85 4.39 10.70
N LYS A 112 -1.88 5.36 9.77
CA LYS A 112 -2.32 5.17 8.38
C LYS A 112 -1.24 4.47 7.56
N GLY A 113 -1.42 3.19 7.31
CA GLY A 113 -0.54 2.41 6.49
C GLY A 113 -0.84 0.94 6.59
N LEU A 114 -0.20 0.16 5.72
CA LEU A 114 -0.30 -1.28 5.70
C LEU A 114 1.10 -1.88 5.75
N ASN A 115 1.31 -2.81 6.68
CA ASN A 115 2.48 -3.68 6.66
C ASN A 115 2.08 -5.00 6.00
N MET A 116 2.96 -5.48 5.12
CA MET A 116 2.81 -6.70 4.34
C MET A 116 4.01 -7.60 4.63
N ASN A 117 3.76 -8.85 4.99
CA ASN A 117 4.83 -9.87 5.04
C ASN A 117 5.28 -10.23 3.61
N PRO A 118 6.32 -11.08 3.44
CA PRO A 118 6.83 -11.40 2.10
C PRO A 118 5.79 -12.01 1.15
N ALA A 119 4.88 -12.86 1.65
CA ALA A 119 3.81 -13.45 0.83
C ALA A 119 2.79 -12.39 0.39
N GLN A 120 2.37 -11.51 1.30
CA GLN A 120 1.46 -10.39 1.02
C GLN A 120 2.09 -9.39 0.05
N TRP A 121 3.40 -9.11 0.19
CA TRP A 121 4.14 -8.28 -0.75
C TRP A 121 4.21 -8.94 -2.13
N GLY A 122 4.48 -10.24 -2.19
CA GLY A 122 4.46 -11.01 -3.44
C GLY A 122 3.10 -10.93 -4.16
N ALA A 123 2.00 -11.06 -3.42
CA ALA A 123 0.65 -10.88 -3.97
C ALA A 123 0.42 -9.44 -4.48
N CYS A 124 0.93 -8.43 -3.77
CA CYS A 124 0.89 -7.04 -4.21
C CYS A 124 1.64 -6.84 -5.53
N VAL A 125 2.86 -7.39 -5.65
CA VAL A 125 3.67 -7.30 -6.87
C VAL A 125 2.99 -8.02 -8.03
N ALA A 126 2.50 -9.25 -7.82
CA ALA A 126 1.79 -10.02 -8.84
C ALA A 126 0.50 -9.33 -9.32
N GLY A 127 -0.21 -8.65 -8.40
CA GLY A 127 -1.42 -7.90 -8.70
C GLY A 127 -1.20 -6.51 -9.29
N ALA A 128 0.01 -5.95 -9.19
CA ALA A 128 0.30 -4.58 -9.58
C ALA A 128 0.03 -4.28 -11.07
N PRO A 129 0.31 -5.16 -12.04
CA PRO A 129 -0.02 -4.91 -13.44
C PRO A 129 -1.53 -4.74 -13.68
N ALA A 130 -2.35 -5.62 -13.07
CA ALA A 130 -3.80 -5.56 -13.21
C ALA A 130 -4.40 -4.28 -12.59
N ILE A 131 -3.90 -3.89 -11.41
CA ILE A 131 -4.30 -2.65 -10.75
C ILE A 131 -3.86 -1.43 -11.55
N THR A 132 -2.65 -1.44 -12.11
CA THR A 132 -2.16 -0.34 -12.95
C THR A 132 -3.01 -0.16 -14.20
N ALA A 133 -3.31 -1.25 -14.90
CA ALA A 133 -4.17 -1.21 -16.09
C ALA A 133 -5.57 -0.69 -15.75
N ALA A 134 -6.19 -1.20 -14.69
CA ALA A 134 -7.52 -0.76 -14.27
C ALA A 134 -7.53 0.71 -13.81
N LEU A 135 -6.44 1.19 -13.19
CA LEU A 135 -6.30 2.59 -12.77
C LEU A 135 -6.24 3.51 -13.99
N GLN A 136 -5.43 3.15 -14.99
CA GLN A 136 -5.32 3.90 -16.25
C GLN A 136 -6.66 3.96 -17.00
N GLN A 137 -7.38 2.84 -17.10
CA GLN A 137 -8.72 2.80 -17.68
C GLN A 137 -9.69 3.73 -16.94
N ALA A 138 -9.67 3.71 -15.60
CA ALA A 138 -10.50 4.56 -14.77
C ALA A 138 -10.12 6.05 -14.82
N GLN A 139 -8.91 6.39 -15.26
CA GLN A 139 -8.48 7.77 -15.54
C GLN A 139 -8.93 8.24 -16.93
N ALA A 140 -8.87 7.36 -17.94
CA ALA A 140 -9.25 7.68 -19.31
C ALA A 140 -10.77 7.77 -19.52
N GLY A 141 -11.56 7.03 -18.75
CA GLY A 141 -13.03 7.09 -18.76
C GLY A 141 -13.63 8.22 -17.90
N ARG A 142 -12.90 9.32 -17.69
CA ARG A 142 -13.36 10.53 -16.99
C ARG A 142 -13.77 11.61 -17.95
#